data_AF-A0A2H0S463-F1
#
_entry.id   AF-A0A2H0S463-F1
#
_cell.length_a   1.000
_cell.length_b   1.000
_cell.length_c   1.000
_cell.angle_alpha   90.00
_cell.angle_beta   90.00
_cell.angle_gamma   90.00
#
_symmetry.space_group_name_H-M   'P 1'
#
loop_
_entity.id
_entity.type
_entity.pdbx_description
1 polymer ?
#
loop_
_entity_poly.entity_id
_entity_poly.type
_entity_poly.pdbx_seq_one_letter_code
_entity_poly.pdbx_strand_id
1 'polypeptide(L)'
;MKRILSLLGVVTAVLFASVVGAFYDEISMLKEELEQWQENNSADFTDVVARLDDFSTPVFRDVNENQWFNPYVASLAEWEIVSGYKDASGNMTGEFKPGNSVTVAEVLKMAMKSAQIDETKCDGTALNPYAQHHWVLAYVTCAEQMGIRLLRPTVLTQLDRPARRAEVLSVIHDAFGTQVLPLYSNYSDTAGHPLEADIAFATINGIVSGDTDAMGNPTGTFRPDDPINRAEAAKIIYESLKSQMLAENIAAL
;
A
#
# COMPACT_ATOMS: atom_id res chain seq x y z
N MET A 1 22.24 38.58 -27.45
CA MET A 1 20.87 38.03 -27.30
C MET A 1 20.96 36.51 -27.23
N LYS A 2 21.12 35.95 -26.02
CA LYS A 2 20.97 34.50 -25.78
C LYS A 2 19.59 34.32 -25.16
N ARG A 3 18.72 33.57 -25.86
CA ARG A 3 17.36 33.29 -25.43
C ARG A 3 17.41 32.32 -24.26
N ILE A 4 16.82 32.74 -23.15
CA ILE A 4 16.50 31.92 -21.97
C ILE A 4 15.44 30.92 -22.44
N LEU A 5 15.80 29.64 -22.59
CA LEU A 5 14.79 28.59 -22.62
C LEU A 5 14.32 28.37 -21.19
N SER A 6 13.08 28.75 -20.93
CA SER A 6 12.37 28.57 -19.67
C SER A 6 12.18 27.09 -19.35
N LEU A 7 12.36 26.75 -18.07
CA LEU A 7 12.13 25.45 -17.40
C LEU A 7 10.68 24.87 -17.49
N LEU A 8 9.88 25.30 -18.47
CA LEU A 8 8.44 25.04 -18.52
C LEU A 8 8.03 23.92 -19.50
N GLY A 9 8.97 23.10 -19.96
CA GLY A 9 8.78 22.21 -21.12
C GLY A 9 8.67 20.70 -20.86
N VAL A 10 8.69 20.23 -19.61
CA VAL A 10 8.72 18.77 -19.31
C VAL A 10 7.42 18.22 -18.72
N VAL A 11 6.45 19.05 -18.33
CA VAL A 11 5.27 18.57 -17.56
C VAL A 11 4.07 18.14 -18.41
N THR A 12 4.19 17.98 -19.72
CA THR A 12 3.03 17.58 -20.55
C THR A 12 3.39 16.49 -21.54
N ALA A 13 3.30 15.23 -21.11
CA ALA A 13 2.57 14.16 -21.80
C ALA A 13 2.89 12.77 -21.21
N VAL A 14 2.13 12.32 -20.21
CA VAL A 14 1.80 10.89 -20.07
C VAL A 14 0.35 10.78 -19.61
N LEU A 15 -0.53 10.58 -20.60
CA LEU A 15 -1.93 10.21 -20.40
C LEU A 15 -2.02 8.68 -20.36
N PHE A 16 -2.60 8.17 -19.28
CA PHE A 16 -3.28 6.87 -19.14
C PHE A 16 -2.58 5.63 -19.73
N ALA A 17 -1.69 5.03 -18.94
CA ALA A 17 -1.42 3.60 -18.96
C ALA A 17 -1.30 3.12 -17.50
N SER A 18 -1.69 1.87 -17.23
CA SER A 18 -1.84 1.26 -15.90
C SER A 18 -0.74 1.67 -14.90
N VAL A 19 -1.12 2.49 -13.91
CA VAL A 19 -0.26 3.39 -13.10
C VAL A 19 0.76 2.69 -12.19
N VAL A 20 0.90 1.37 -12.29
CA VAL A 20 1.67 0.57 -11.32
C VAL A 20 2.92 -0.01 -11.98
N GLY A 21 2.84 -0.40 -13.26
CA GLY A 21 4.04 -0.66 -14.07
C GLY A 21 4.73 0.65 -14.47
N ALA A 22 3.94 1.68 -14.76
CA ALA A 22 4.43 2.98 -15.20
C ALA A 22 5.27 3.73 -14.14
N PHE A 23 4.98 3.58 -12.84
CA PHE A 23 5.71 4.32 -11.80
C PHE A 23 7.15 3.82 -11.57
N TYR A 24 7.41 2.52 -11.74
CA TYR A 24 8.77 1.98 -11.64
C TYR A 24 9.57 2.23 -12.91
N ASP A 25 8.93 2.12 -14.08
CA ASP A 25 9.50 2.61 -15.32
C ASP A 25 9.83 4.10 -15.17
N GLU A 26 8.96 4.92 -14.55
CA GLU A 26 9.21 6.34 -14.28
C GLU A 26 10.37 6.57 -13.31
N ILE A 27 10.50 5.82 -12.21
CA ILE A 27 11.66 5.95 -11.29
C ILE A 27 12.96 5.51 -11.96
N SER A 28 12.92 4.42 -12.72
CA SER A 28 14.09 3.88 -13.41
C SER A 28 14.50 4.79 -14.58
N MET A 29 13.53 5.30 -15.35
CA MET A 29 13.73 6.31 -16.38
C MET A 29 14.21 7.63 -15.78
N LEU A 30 13.67 8.06 -14.63
CA LEU A 30 14.12 9.27 -13.94
C LEU A 30 15.55 9.11 -13.44
N LYS A 31 15.90 7.94 -12.89
CA LYS A 31 17.28 7.62 -12.51
C LYS A 31 18.20 7.70 -13.73
N GLU A 32 17.84 7.03 -14.83
CA GLU A 32 18.63 7.03 -16.07
C GLU A 32 18.76 8.45 -16.66
N GLU A 33 17.69 9.25 -16.62
CA GLU A 33 17.70 10.65 -17.07
C GLU A 33 18.61 11.53 -16.20
N LEU A 34 18.56 11.36 -14.87
CA LEU A 34 19.42 12.10 -13.95
C LEU A 34 20.90 11.72 -14.10
N GLU A 35 21.20 10.44 -14.30
CA GLU A 35 22.57 9.95 -14.56
C GLU A 35 23.12 10.52 -15.87
N GLN A 36 22.36 10.43 -16.97
CA GLN A 36 22.74 10.99 -18.27
C GLN A 36 22.89 12.52 -18.24
N TRP A 37 22.05 13.21 -17.46
CA TRP A 37 22.17 14.65 -17.29
C TRP A 37 23.44 15.01 -16.50
N GLN A 38 23.76 14.27 -15.43
CA GLN A 38 24.95 14.50 -14.62
C GLN A 38 26.26 14.32 -15.42
N GLU A 39 26.29 13.41 -16.40
CA GLU A 39 27.45 13.28 -17.30
C GLU A 39 27.73 14.56 -18.11
N ASN A 40 26.70 15.37 -18.38
CA ASN A 40 26.77 16.55 -19.24
C ASN A 40 26.70 17.88 -18.47
N ASN A 41 26.53 17.84 -17.15
CA ASN A 41 26.29 19.02 -16.32
C ASN A 41 27.05 18.96 -14.98
N SER A 42 27.31 20.13 -14.39
CA SER A 42 28.11 20.23 -13.15
C SER A 42 27.32 20.08 -11.85
N ALA A 43 26.02 19.77 -11.90
CA ALA A 43 25.26 19.54 -10.66
C ALA A 43 25.37 18.07 -10.24
N ASP A 44 25.49 17.87 -8.93
CA ASP A 44 25.67 16.57 -8.31
C ASP A 44 24.32 16.04 -7.84
N PHE A 45 23.84 14.98 -8.49
CA PHE A 45 22.63 14.25 -8.12
C PHE A 45 22.95 12.91 -7.48
N THR A 46 24.21 12.65 -7.09
CA THR A 46 24.62 11.36 -6.51
C THR A 46 23.78 10.98 -5.29
N ASP A 47 23.41 11.94 -4.43
CA ASP A 47 22.52 11.70 -3.28
C ASP A 47 21.09 11.32 -3.71
N VAL A 48 20.57 11.97 -4.76
CA VAL A 48 19.22 11.67 -5.29
C VAL A 48 19.21 10.29 -5.94
N VAL A 49 20.20 9.99 -6.78
CA VAL A 49 20.37 8.68 -7.43
C VAL A 49 20.54 7.57 -6.40
N ALA A 50 21.37 7.77 -5.38
CA ALA A 50 21.55 6.80 -4.29
C ALA A 50 20.25 6.54 -3.51
N ARG A 51 19.42 7.57 -3.31
CA ARG A 51 18.10 7.42 -2.69
C ARG A 51 17.13 6.67 -3.60
N LEU A 52 17.18 6.87 -4.92
CA LEU A 52 16.36 6.11 -5.87
C LEU A 52 16.76 4.63 -5.93
N ASP A 53 18.05 4.32 -5.77
CA ASP A 53 18.56 2.95 -5.70
C ASP A 53 18.09 2.19 -4.47
N ASP A 54 17.99 2.88 -3.33
CA ASP A 54 17.52 2.32 -2.08
C ASP A 54 16.09 1.78 -2.18
N PHE A 55 15.22 2.47 -2.93
CA PHE A 55 13.84 2.02 -3.18
C PHE A 55 13.72 0.82 -4.11
N SER A 56 14.77 0.49 -4.88
CA SER A 56 14.77 -0.61 -5.85
C SER A 56 15.55 -1.84 -5.37
N THR A 57 16.29 -1.73 -4.28
CA THR A 57 17.16 -2.81 -3.80
C THR A 57 16.34 -3.93 -3.16
N PRO A 58 16.45 -5.18 -3.64
CA PRO A 58 15.81 -6.34 -3.03
C PRO A 58 16.17 -6.51 -1.54
N VAL A 59 15.15 -6.42 -0.68
CA VAL A 59 15.30 -6.66 0.77
C VAL A 59 15.15 -8.14 1.14
N PHE A 60 14.43 -8.91 0.31
CA PHE A 60 14.12 -10.32 0.54
C PHE A 60 14.61 -11.20 -0.60
N ARG A 61 15.03 -12.43 -0.28
CA ARG A 61 15.64 -13.36 -1.24
C ARG A 61 14.68 -13.84 -2.34
N ASP A 62 13.39 -13.78 -2.09
CA ASP A 62 12.30 -14.19 -2.98
C ASP A 62 11.56 -12.99 -3.63
N VAL A 63 12.16 -11.79 -3.54
CA VAL A 63 11.68 -10.57 -4.18
C VAL A 63 12.79 -10.07 -5.10
N ASN A 64 12.67 -10.28 -6.42
CA ASN A 64 13.69 -9.81 -7.37
C ASN A 64 13.45 -8.34 -7.74
N GLU A 65 14.51 -7.62 -8.10
CA GLU A 65 14.49 -6.19 -8.44
C GLU A 65 13.45 -5.82 -9.52
N ASN A 66 13.30 -6.69 -10.53
CA ASN A 66 12.41 -6.50 -11.68
C ASN A 66 10.95 -6.92 -11.42
N GLN A 67 10.58 -7.28 -10.18
CA GLN A 67 9.20 -7.60 -9.84
C GLN A 67 8.41 -6.32 -9.57
N TRP A 68 7.20 -6.21 -10.11
CA TRP A 68 6.34 -5.03 -9.95
C TRP A 68 6.08 -4.63 -8.49
N PHE A 69 6.17 -5.59 -7.55
CA PHE A 69 5.94 -5.35 -6.13
C PHE A 69 7.18 -4.99 -5.32
N ASN A 70 8.39 -5.15 -5.90
CA ASN A 70 9.64 -4.91 -5.20
C ASN A 70 9.71 -3.52 -4.53
N PRO A 71 9.46 -2.39 -5.23
CA PRO A 71 9.62 -1.08 -4.60
C PRO A 71 8.66 -0.85 -3.42
N TYR A 72 7.44 -1.38 -3.50
CA TYR A 72 6.47 -1.31 -2.41
C TYR A 72 6.92 -2.12 -1.21
N VAL A 73 7.40 -3.34 -1.44
CA VAL A 73 7.89 -4.22 -0.38
C VAL A 73 9.14 -3.65 0.27
N ALA A 74 10.09 -3.14 -0.51
CA ALA A 74 11.32 -2.51 -0.01
C ALA A 74 11.01 -1.31 0.86
N SER A 75 10.19 -0.37 0.36
CA SER A 75 9.80 0.84 1.11
C SER A 75 9.09 0.51 2.43
N LEU A 76 8.12 -0.41 2.40
CA LEU A 76 7.39 -0.79 3.61
C LEU A 76 8.23 -1.60 4.59
N ALA A 77 9.26 -2.31 4.12
CA ALA A 77 10.19 -3.02 4.99
C ALA A 77 11.12 -2.03 5.70
N GLU A 78 11.61 -1.02 4.99
CA GLU A 78 12.43 0.07 5.55
C GLU A 78 11.64 0.86 6.62
N TRP A 79 10.35 1.13 6.38
CA TRP A 79 9.47 1.76 7.37
C TRP A 79 8.96 0.79 8.44
N GLU A 80 9.47 -0.44 8.46
CA GLU A 80 9.12 -1.52 9.38
C GLU A 80 7.63 -1.90 9.42
N ILE A 81 6.85 -1.48 8.42
CA ILE A 81 5.41 -1.79 8.31
C ILE A 81 5.24 -3.28 7.98
N VAL A 82 6.05 -3.78 7.04
CA VAL A 82 6.10 -5.21 6.70
C VAL A 82 7.39 -5.85 7.18
N SER A 83 7.34 -7.17 7.36
CA SER A 83 8.50 -7.98 7.68
C SER A 83 8.43 -9.31 6.95
N GLY A 84 9.58 -9.95 6.76
CA GLY A 84 9.66 -11.33 6.28
C GLY A 84 9.20 -12.34 7.33
N TYR A 85 9.28 -13.62 6.97
CA TYR A 85 8.92 -14.71 7.85
C TYR A 85 10.01 -15.05 8.86
N LYS A 86 9.59 -15.56 10.01
CA LYS A 86 10.46 -16.23 10.98
C LYS A 86 10.27 -17.74 10.89
N ASP A 87 11.35 -18.49 11.09
CA ASP A 87 11.28 -19.93 11.27
C ASP A 87 10.72 -20.30 12.66
N ALA A 88 10.53 -21.60 12.90
CA ALA A 88 10.03 -22.10 14.20
C ALA A 88 10.98 -21.80 15.38
N SER A 89 12.25 -21.46 15.10
CA SER A 89 13.24 -21.05 16.10
C SER A 89 13.25 -19.54 16.34
N GLY A 90 12.42 -18.78 15.61
CA GLY A 90 12.33 -17.32 15.70
C GLY A 90 13.34 -16.55 14.83
N ASN A 91 14.13 -17.23 14.00
CA ASN A 91 15.11 -16.58 13.13
C ASN A 91 14.45 -16.12 11.83
N MET A 92 14.88 -14.97 11.29
CA MET A 92 14.40 -14.49 10.00
C MET A 92 14.81 -15.46 8.89
N THR A 93 13.85 -15.87 8.05
CA THR A 93 14.12 -16.75 6.89
C THR A 93 14.76 -15.98 5.73
N GLY A 94 14.59 -14.65 5.72
CA GLY A 94 14.96 -13.79 4.59
C GLY A 94 13.96 -13.83 3.43
N GLU A 95 12.77 -14.41 3.63
CA GLU A 95 11.71 -14.52 2.62
C GLU A 95 10.52 -13.63 2.96
N PHE A 96 9.91 -13.03 1.95
CA PHE A 96 8.68 -12.23 2.03
C PHE A 96 7.41 -13.01 1.65
N LYS A 97 7.53 -14.02 0.79
CA LYS A 97 6.46 -14.86 0.21
C LYS A 97 5.35 -14.04 -0.45
N PRO A 98 5.66 -13.27 -1.52
CA PRO A 98 4.74 -12.30 -2.12
C PRO A 98 3.39 -12.91 -2.57
N GLY A 99 3.38 -14.17 -3.00
CA GLY A 99 2.17 -14.88 -3.45
C GLY A 99 1.31 -15.47 -2.34
N ASN A 100 1.77 -15.48 -1.08
CA ASN A 100 0.96 -15.98 0.03
C ASN A 100 -0.17 -15.01 0.35
N SER A 101 -1.33 -15.54 0.78
CA SER A 101 -2.41 -14.71 1.31
C SER A 101 -1.97 -14.02 2.61
N VAL A 102 -2.45 -12.79 2.82
CA VAL A 102 -2.35 -12.10 4.11
C VAL A 102 -3.53 -12.43 5.01
N THR A 103 -3.31 -12.52 6.32
CA THR A 103 -4.40 -12.67 7.28
C THR A 103 -4.99 -11.32 7.70
N VAL A 104 -6.18 -11.34 8.31
CA VAL A 104 -6.79 -10.13 8.89
C VAL A 104 -5.87 -9.51 9.96
N ALA A 105 -5.23 -10.33 10.79
CA ALA A 105 -4.25 -9.90 11.78
C ALA A 105 -3.07 -9.16 11.16
N GLU A 106 -2.50 -9.70 10.08
CA GLU A 106 -1.38 -9.08 9.38
C GLU A 106 -1.78 -7.74 8.76
N VAL A 107 -2.95 -7.69 8.10
CA VAL A 107 -3.50 -6.45 7.53
C VAL A 107 -3.71 -5.39 8.60
N LEU A 108 -4.26 -5.77 9.76
CA LEU A 108 -4.45 -4.84 10.88
C LEU A 108 -3.13 -4.25 11.36
N LYS A 109 -2.12 -5.09 11.61
CA LYS A 109 -0.77 -4.64 12.00
C LYS A 109 -0.21 -3.67 10.97
N MET A 110 -0.26 -4.02 9.68
CA MET A 110 0.27 -3.18 8.62
C MET A 110 -0.46 -1.83 8.53
N ALA A 111 -1.79 -1.82 8.55
CA ALA A 111 -2.59 -0.59 8.51
C ALA A 111 -2.32 0.31 9.71
N MET A 112 -2.25 -0.26 10.92
CA MET A 112 -2.02 0.51 12.14
C MET A 112 -0.60 1.09 12.24
N LYS A 113 0.43 0.32 11.83
CA LYS A 113 1.79 0.86 11.71
C LYS A 113 1.87 1.97 10.67
N SER A 114 1.17 1.83 9.55
CA SER A 114 1.12 2.86 8.50
C SER A 114 0.47 4.15 9.01
N ALA A 115 -0.59 4.04 9.81
CA ALA A 115 -1.25 5.17 10.46
C ALA A 115 -0.51 5.68 11.71
N GLN A 116 0.69 5.16 12.02
CA GLN A 116 1.50 5.51 13.19
C GLN A 116 0.73 5.42 14.52
N ILE A 117 -0.19 4.45 14.62
CA ILE A 117 -0.94 4.21 15.84
C ILE A 117 -0.03 3.47 16.82
N ASP A 118 0.17 4.08 17.98
CA ASP A 118 0.90 3.49 19.10
C ASP A 118 -0.04 2.60 19.91
N GLU A 119 0.06 1.30 19.69
CA GLU A 119 -0.83 0.31 20.29
C GLU A 119 -0.65 0.17 21.81
N THR A 120 0.45 0.68 22.35
CA THR A 120 0.73 0.63 23.79
C THR A 120 -0.12 1.61 24.58
N LYS A 121 -0.75 2.58 23.91
CA LYS A 121 -1.63 3.59 24.51
C LYS A 121 -3.08 3.15 24.62
N CYS A 122 -3.46 2.07 23.95
CA CYS A 122 -4.81 1.52 24.05
C CYS A 122 -4.88 0.56 25.25
N ASP A 123 -5.85 0.78 26.11
CA ASP A 123 -6.07 0.01 27.32
C ASP A 123 -7.33 -0.87 27.23
N GLY A 124 -7.54 -1.70 28.25
CA GLY A 124 -8.72 -2.56 28.33
C GLY A 124 -8.53 -3.96 27.72
N THR A 125 -9.65 -4.64 27.52
CA THR A 125 -9.69 -6.05 27.10
C THR A 125 -10.37 -6.15 25.75
N ALA A 126 -9.68 -6.73 24.77
CA ALA A 126 -10.26 -7.05 23.48
C ALA A 126 -11.52 -7.93 23.64
N LEU A 127 -12.62 -7.51 23.03
CA LEU A 127 -13.89 -8.21 23.05
C LEU A 127 -13.93 -9.34 22.02
N ASN A 128 -13.17 -9.23 20.93
CA ASN A 128 -13.00 -10.30 19.97
C ASN A 128 -12.32 -11.52 20.65
N PRO A 129 -13.02 -12.68 20.75
CA PRO A 129 -12.49 -13.84 21.48
C PRO A 129 -11.25 -14.44 20.82
N TYR A 130 -11.03 -14.24 19.51
CA TYR A 130 -9.85 -14.72 18.82
C TYR A 130 -8.57 -13.93 19.19
N ALA A 131 -8.69 -12.80 19.89
CA ALA A 131 -7.55 -11.96 20.25
C ALA A 131 -6.86 -12.36 21.56
N GLN A 132 -7.54 -13.04 22.50
CA GLN A 132 -7.13 -13.19 23.91
C GLN A 132 -5.71 -13.77 24.13
N HIS A 133 -5.20 -14.54 23.17
CA HIS A 133 -3.84 -15.09 23.17
C HIS A 133 -3.10 -14.89 21.85
N HIS A 134 -3.58 -13.95 21.03
CA HIS A 134 -3.03 -13.69 19.71
C HIS A 134 -1.95 -12.62 19.79
N TRP A 135 -0.92 -12.72 18.94
CA TRP A 135 0.16 -11.73 18.86
C TRP A 135 -0.33 -10.31 18.45
N VAL A 136 -1.57 -10.18 17.95
CA VAL A 136 -2.17 -8.87 17.61
C VAL A 136 -3.09 -8.33 18.70
N LEU A 137 -3.07 -8.90 19.92
CA LEU A 137 -3.99 -8.50 20.99
C LEU A 137 -4.05 -6.96 21.19
N ALA A 138 -2.89 -6.30 21.28
CA ALA A 138 -2.84 -4.85 21.44
C ALA A 138 -3.46 -4.09 20.25
N TYR A 139 -3.16 -4.52 19.02
CA TYR A 139 -3.75 -3.95 17.81
C TYR A 139 -5.27 -4.11 17.77
N VAL A 140 -5.79 -5.29 18.16
CA VAL A 140 -7.25 -5.53 18.21
C VAL A 140 -7.91 -4.66 19.26
N THR A 141 -7.32 -4.51 20.45
CA THR A 141 -7.83 -3.61 21.49
C THR A 141 -7.97 -2.19 20.96
N CYS A 142 -6.93 -1.64 20.32
CA CYS A 142 -7.02 -0.32 19.69
C CYS A 142 -8.09 -0.26 18.61
N ALA A 143 -8.12 -1.25 17.71
CA ALA A 143 -9.04 -1.28 16.58
C ALA A 143 -10.51 -1.24 17.04
N GLU A 144 -10.82 -1.96 18.12
CA GLU A 144 -12.13 -1.94 18.76
C GLU A 144 -12.46 -0.56 19.35
N GLN A 145 -11.51 0.08 20.05
CA GLN A 145 -11.69 1.42 20.61
C GLN A 145 -11.87 2.49 19.53
N MET A 146 -11.12 2.38 18.43
CA MET A 146 -11.20 3.27 17.26
C MET A 146 -12.44 3.01 16.41
N GLY A 147 -13.14 1.90 16.65
CA GLY A 147 -14.35 1.54 15.91
C GLY A 147 -14.08 1.07 14.47
N ILE A 148 -12.90 0.51 14.20
CA ILE A 148 -12.54 -0.15 12.93
C ILE A 148 -13.63 -1.16 12.60
N ARG A 149 -14.31 -0.97 11.47
CA ARG A 149 -15.58 -1.63 11.11
C ARG A 149 -15.48 -3.15 11.17
N LEU A 150 -14.37 -3.70 10.67
CA LEU A 150 -14.13 -5.14 10.63
C LEU A 150 -13.95 -5.76 12.03
N LEU A 151 -13.56 -4.98 13.03
CA LEU A 151 -13.31 -5.45 14.39
C LEU A 151 -14.30 -4.90 15.42
N ARG A 152 -15.43 -4.34 14.98
CA ARG A 152 -16.49 -3.94 15.91
C ARG A 152 -17.01 -5.16 16.68
N PRO A 153 -17.42 -5.00 17.96
CA PRO A 153 -17.89 -6.12 18.79
C PRO A 153 -19.08 -6.90 18.21
N THR A 154 -19.86 -6.28 17.31
CA THR A 154 -20.97 -6.91 16.60
C THR A 154 -20.53 -7.86 15.48
N VAL A 155 -19.25 -7.85 15.10
CA VAL A 155 -18.68 -8.64 14.02
C VAL A 155 -17.67 -9.62 14.61
N LEU A 156 -17.97 -10.92 14.52
CA LEU A 156 -17.07 -11.96 15.00
C LEU A 156 -16.00 -12.28 13.93
N THR A 157 -14.89 -11.54 13.98
CA THR A 157 -13.82 -11.67 12.99
C THR A 157 -12.72 -12.63 13.44
N GLN A 158 -12.56 -13.73 12.69
CA GLN A 158 -11.40 -14.61 12.82
C GLN A 158 -10.14 -13.88 12.33
N LEU A 159 -9.09 -13.85 13.14
CA LEU A 159 -7.90 -13.04 12.88
C LEU A 159 -6.93 -13.71 11.90
N ASP A 160 -6.87 -15.05 11.91
CA ASP A 160 -5.93 -15.84 11.09
C ASP A 160 -6.49 -16.26 9.72
N ARG A 161 -7.75 -15.93 9.41
CA ARG A 161 -8.28 -16.20 8.07
C ARG A 161 -7.63 -15.26 7.04
N PRO A 162 -7.56 -15.67 5.76
CA PRO A 162 -7.22 -14.75 4.68
C PRO A 162 -8.12 -13.50 4.70
N ALA A 163 -7.50 -12.34 4.60
CA ALA A 163 -8.20 -11.06 4.42
C ALA A 163 -8.70 -10.95 2.98
N ARG A 164 -9.89 -10.36 2.83
CA ARG A 164 -10.48 -10.09 1.52
C ARG A 164 -9.95 -8.77 0.95
N ARG A 165 -9.94 -8.63 -0.38
CA ARG A 165 -9.46 -7.43 -1.07
C ARG A 165 -10.14 -6.14 -0.59
N ALA A 166 -11.46 -6.14 -0.46
CA ALA A 166 -12.20 -4.97 0.02
C ALA A 166 -11.97 -4.69 1.52
N GLU A 167 -11.73 -5.73 2.33
CA GLU A 167 -11.47 -5.57 3.77
C GLU A 167 -10.15 -4.84 4.03
N VAL A 168 -9.12 -5.06 3.19
CA VAL A 168 -7.86 -4.32 3.30
C VAL A 168 -8.09 -2.81 3.17
N LEU A 169 -8.88 -2.40 2.18
CA LEU A 169 -9.22 -0.99 1.97
C LEU A 169 -9.97 -0.41 3.18
N SER A 170 -11.00 -1.12 3.65
CA SER A 170 -11.78 -0.67 4.81
C SER A 170 -10.92 -0.53 6.08
N VAL A 171 -10.03 -1.48 6.36
CA VAL A 171 -9.16 -1.43 7.55
C VAL A 171 -8.17 -0.28 7.45
N ILE A 172 -7.59 -0.05 6.27
CA ILE A 172 -6.70 1.09 6.02
C ILE A 172 -7.45 2.41 6.22
N HIS A 173 -8.59 2.60 5.55
CA HIS A 173 -9.38 3.83 5.70
C HIS A 173 -9.78 4.10 7.15
N ASP A 174 -10.22 3.06 7.87
CA ASP A 174 -10.58 3.20 9.27
C ASP A 174 -9.37 3.53 10.16
N ALA A 175 -8.20 2.92 9.92
CA ALA A 175 -6.97 3.19 10.66
C ALA A 175 -6.48 4.64 10.46
N PHE A 176 -6.57 5.16 9.23
CA PHE A 176 -6.24 6.56 8.92
C PHE A 176 -7.34 7.56 9.32
N GLY A 177 -8.49 7.10 9.83
CA GLY A 177 -9.64 7.98 10.09
C GLY A 177 -10.19 8.66 8.83
N THR A 178 -10.00 8.03 7.67
CA THR A 178 -10.40 8.57 6.37
C THR A 178 -11.92 8.67 6.27
N GLN A 179 -12.40 9.85 5.89
CA GLN A 179 -13.81 10.05 5.59
C GLN A 179 -14.14 9.53 4.18
N VAL A 180 -14.61 8.28 4.11
CA VAL A 180 -15.02 7.65 2.84
C VAL A 180 -16.34 8.25 2.36
N LEU A 181 -16.32 8.85 1.18
CA LEU A 181 -17.52 9.39 0.53
C LEU A 181 -18.42 8.25 0.02
N PRO A 182 -19.77 8.39 0.09
CA PRO A 182 -20.71 7.37 -0.37
C PRO A 182 -20.81 7.34 -1.90
N LEU A 183 -19.74 6.86 -2.54
CA LEU A 183 -19.61 6.76 -3.98
C LEU A 183 -19.89 5.33 -4.45
N TYR A 184 -20.35 5.21 -5.69
CA TYR A 184 -20.48 3.92 -6.38
C TYR A 184 -19.21 3.63 -7.17
N SER A 185 -18.83 2.36 -7.23
CA SER A 185 -17.67 1.94 -7.99
C SER A 185 -18.06 1.61 -9.44
N ASN A 186 -17.09 1.67 -10.35
CA ASN A 186 -17.33 1.33 -11.76
C ASN A 186 -17.13 -0.18 -12.06
N TYR A 187 -16.87 -0.99 -11.03
CA TYR A 187 -16.69 -2.44 -11.20
C TYR A 187 -18.02 -3.18 -11.13
N SER A 188 -18.25 -4.04 -12.12
CA SER A 188 -19.50 -4.80 -12.28
C SER A 188 -19.83 -5.74 -11.12
N ASP A 189 -18.83 -6.17 -10.37
CA ASP A 189 -18.91 -7.13 -9.26
C ASP A 189 -18.93 -6.48 -7.86
N THR A 190 -19.16 -5.16 -7.79
CA THR A 190 -19.17 -4.41 -6.53
C THR A 190 -20.50 -3.76 -6.18
N ALA A 191 -21.45 -3.72 -7.11
CA ALA A 191 -22.74 -3.07 -6.90
C ALA A 191 -23.49 -3.70 -5.72
N GLY A 192 -23.81 -2.89 -4.71
CA GLY A 192 -24.51 -3.34 -3.50
C GLY A 192 -23.62 -4.04 -2.47
N HIS A 193 -22.31 -4.13 -2.71
CA HIS A 193 -21.36 -4.63 -1.73
C HIS A 193 -21.23 -3.62 -0.56
N PRO A 194 -21.19 -4.06 0.72
CA PRO A 194 -21.13 -3.14 1.87
C PRO A 194 -19.93 -2.20 1.90
N LEU A 195 -18.84 -2.57 1.22
CA LEU A 195 -17.61 -1.78 1.08
C LEU A 195 -17.44 -1.18 -0.33
N GLU A 196 -18.52 -1.07 -1.11
CA GLU A 196 -18.47 -0.47 -2.46
C GLU A 196 -17.91 0.95 -2.43
N ALA A 197 -18.28 1.75 -1.42
CA ALA A 197 -17.79 3.11 -1.23
C ALA A 197 -16.27 3.16 -0.97
N ASP A 198 -15.73 2.23 -0.18
CA ASP A 198 -14.29 2.11 0.06
C ASP A 198 -13.54 1.78 -1.24
N ILE A 199 -14.09 0.89 -2.05
CA ILE A 199 -13.52 0.51 -3.35
C ILE A 199 -13.54 1.70 -4.31
N ALA A 200 -14.66 2.42 -4.39
CA ALA A 200 -14.81 3.60 -5.22
C ALA A 200 -13.83 4.71 -4.81
N PHE A 201 -13.73 4.98 -3.50
CA PHE A 201 -12.82 5.97 -2.95
C PHE A 201 -11.36 5.63 -3.26
N ALA A 202 -10.95 4.38 -3.01
CA ALA A 202 -9.59 3.93 -3.31
C ALA A 202 -9.28 4.01 -4.81
N THR A 203 -10.26 3.73 -5.68
CA THR A 203 -10.10 3.83 -7.14
C THR A 203 -9.89 5.27 -7.60
N ILE A 204 -10.69 6.22 -7.10
CA ILE A 204 -10.59 7.63 -7.50
C ILE A 204 -9.28 8.27 -7.02
N ASN A 205 -8.75 7.82 -5.87
CA ASN A 205 -7.45 8.26 -5.35
C ASN A 205 -6.27 7.49 -5.96
N GLY A 206 -6.49 6.61 -6.94
CA GLY A 206 -5.43 5.87 -7.62
C GLY A 206 -4.76 4.78 -6.79
N ILE A 207 -5.31 4.41 -5.63
CA ILE A 207 -4.79 3.35 -4.75
C ILE A 207 -4.98 1.97 -5.39
N VAL A 208 -6.10 1.77 -6.11
CA VAL A 208 -6.43 0.52 -6.80
C VAL A 208 -6.99 0.79 -8.20
N SER A 209 -6.84 -0.19 -9.10
CA SER A 209 -7.27 -0.09 -10.51
C SER A 209 -8.20 -1.21 -10.99
N GLY A 210 -8.55 -2.16 -10.12
CA GLY A 210 -9.25 -3.38 -10.51
C GLY A 210 -8.38 -4.36 -11.29
N ASP A 211 -9.00 -5.40 -11.82
CA ASP A 211 -8.32 -6.44 -12.58
C ASP A 211 -8.03 -6.02 -14.02
N THR A 212 -6.95 -6.54 -14.56
CA THR A 212 -6.60 -6.45 -15.97
C THR A 212 -6.48 -7.83 -16.59
N ASP A 213 -6.72 -7.93 -17.89
CA ASP A 213 -6.38 -9.12 -18.65
C ASP A 213 -4.85 -9.27 -18.84
N ALA A 214 -4.42 -10.33 -19.52
CA ALA A 214 -3.00 -10.60 -19.79
C ALA A 214 -2.31 -9.53 -20.67
N MET A 215 -3.10 -8.66 -21.33
CA MET A 215 -2.63 -7.56 -22.16
C MET A 215 -2.64 -6.23 -21.40
N GLY A 216 -3.05 -6.23 -20.13
CA GLY A 216 -3.14 -5.04 -19.30
C GLY A 216 -4.44 -4.24 -19.49
N ASN A 217 -5.41 -4.75 -20.25
CA ASN A 217 -6.68 -4.05 -20.42
C ASN A 217 -7.57 -4.25 -19.18
N PRO A 218 -8.22 -3.20 -18.65
CA PRO A 218 -9.16 -3.35 -17.54
C PRO A 218 -10.30 -4.32 -17.88
N THR A 219 -10.58 -5.27 -17.00
CA THR A 219 -11.69 -6.24 -17.17
C THR A 219 -13.03 -5.70 -16.65
N GLY A 220 -13.01 -4.64 -15.83
CA GLY A 220 -14.19 -4.10 -15.16
C GLY A 220 -14.62 -4.89 -13.91
N THR A 221 -13.72 -5.68 -13.33
CA THR A 221 -13.92 -6.43 -12.07
C THR A 221 -12.91 -6.02 -11.00
N PHE A 222 -13.28 -6.17 -9.73
CA PHE A 222 -12.41 -5.88 -8.57
C PHE A 222 -12.15 -7.09 -7.67
N ARG A 223 -13.11 -8.02 -7.61
CA ARG A 223 -13.15 -9.22 -6.77
C ARG A 223 -13.13 -8.89 -5.28
N PRO A 224 -14.13 -8.16 -4.76
CA PRO A 224 -14.09 -7.61 -3.39
C PRO A 224 -13.93 -8.66 -2.30
N ASP A 225 -14.47 -9.86 -2.52
CA ASP A 225 -14.47 -10.96 -1.55
C ASP A 225 -13.34 -11.98 -1.72
N ASP A 226 -12.51 -11.84 -2.76
CA ASP A 226 -11.37 -12.74 -2.98
C ASP A 226 -10.28 -12.48 -1.92
N PRO A 227 -9.55 -13.53 -1.50
CA PRO A 227 -8.31 -13.37 -0.74
C PRO A 227 -7.29 -12.51 -1.49
N ILE A 228 -6.54 -11.70 -0.76
CA ILE A 228 -5.46 -10.88 -1.30
C ILE A 228 -4.09 -11.44 -0.89
N ASN A 229 -3.12 -11.36 -1.80
CA ASN A 229 -1.76 -11.78 -1.49
C ASN A 229 -0.91 -10.66 -0.86
N ARG A 230 0.26 -11.01 -0.34
CA ARG A 230 1.19 -10.11 0.34
C ARG A 230 1.72 -8.99 -0.54
N ALA A 231 2.03 -9.29 -1.80
CA ALA A 231 2.50 -8.27 -2.76
C ALA A 231 1.42 -7.23 -3.07
N GLU A 232 0.19 -7.68 -3.31
CA GLU A 232 -0.96 -6.80 -3.56
C GLU A 232 -1.29 -5.96 -2.33
N ALA A 233 -1.31 -6.55 -1.14
CA ALA A 233 -1.55 -5.82 0.11
C ALA A 233 -0.46 -4.75 0.34
N ALA A 234 0.82 -5.08 0.14
CA ALA A 234 1.93 -4.14 0.27
C ALA A 234 1.77 -2.93 -0.67
N LYS A 235 1.43 -3.17 -1.94
CA LYS A 235 1.14 -2.09 -2.89
C LYS A 235 -0.01 -1.20 -2.42
N ILE A 236 -1.13 -1.78 -2.00
CA ILE A 236 -2.29 -0.99 -1.54
C ILE A 236 -1.90 -0.09 -0.35
N ILE A 237 -1.15 -0.63 0.61
CA ILE A 237 -0.68 0.13 1.78
C ILE A 237 0.24 1.28 1.37
N TYR A 238 1.20 1.00 0.48
CA TYR A 238 2.12 2.03 -0.02
C TYR A 238 1.37 3.15 -0.75
N GLU A 239 0.50 2.82 -1.70
CA GLU A 239 -0.26 3.83 -2.45
C GLU A 239 -1.23 4.61 -1.54
N SER A 240 -1.76 3.96 -0.49
CA SER A 240 -2.56 4.64 0.53
C SER A 240 -1.73 5.67 1.29
N LEU A 241 -0.52 5.31 1.75
CA LEU A 241 0.40 6.24 2.42
C LEU A 241 0.77 7.42 1.52
N LYS A 242 1.12 7.14 0.26
CA LYS A 242 1.41 8.16 -0.75
C LYS A 242 0.22 9.11 -0.93
N SER A 243 -0.99 8.59 -1.03
CA SER A 243 -2.22 9.39 -1.13
C SER A 243 -2.44 10.29 0.09
N GLN A 244 -2.18 9.81 1.32
CA GLN A 244 -2.33 10.61 2.54
C GLN A 244 -1.30 11.74 2.60
N MET A 245 -0.02 11.46 2.29
CA MET A 245 1.03 12.48 2.26
C MET A 245 0.75 13.59 1.25
N LEU A 246 0.21 13.23 0.08
CA LEU A 246 -0.19 14.21 -0.93
C LEU A 246 -1.34 15.09 -0.44
N ALA A 247 -2.33 14.51 0.25
CA ALA A 247 -3.45 15.27 0.80
C ALA A 247 -3.01 16.25 1.90
N GLU A 248 -2.13 15.84 2.80
CA GLU A 248 -1.58 16.71 3.86
C GLU A 248 -0.77 17.88 3.30
N ASN A 249 0.08 17.63 2.30
CA ASN A 249 0.88 18.68 1.66
C ASN A 249 0.00 19.72 0.96
N ILE A 250 -1.13 19.32 0.37
CA ILE A 250 -2.09 20.26 -0.22
C ILE A 250 -2.82 21.05 0.85
N ALA A 251 -3.19 20.42 1.98
CA ALA A 251 -3.88 21.10 3.08
C ALA A 251 -2.99 22.12 3.82
N ALA A 252 -1.67 21.99 3.73
CA ALA A 252 -0.69 22.88 4.34
C ALA A 252 -0.36 24.14 3.49
N LEU A 253 -0.86 24.23 2.26
CA LEU A 253 -0.70 25.37 1.34
C LEU A 253 -1.85 26.37 1.45
#